data_AF-A0A257MB86-F1
#
_entry.id   AF-A0A257MB86-F1
#
_cell.length_a   1.000
_cell.length_b   1.000
_cell.length_c   1.000
_cell.angle_alpha   90.00
_cell.angle_beta   90.00
_cell.angle_gamma   90.00
#
_symmetry.space_group_name_H-M   'P 1'
#
loop_
_entity.id
_entity.type
_entity.pdbx_description
1 polymer ?
#
loop_
_entity_poly.entity_id
_entity_poly.type
_entity_poly.pdbx_seq_one_letter_code
_entity_poly.pdbx_strand_id
1 'polypeptide(L)'
;MIHPDRIFSFKELDREEDLIEAMTNHKWPTCYGFYYGNLLYLGDGESEDQPEYAVMTVDRTEGHHGVHGREVGRIKPLGMPAEDIRQFVADMMAGRYQSEAPVYIHAEPIWHHSCSFCRLEEE
;
A
#
# COMPACT_ATOMS: atom_id res chain seq x y z
N MET A 1 2.51 -4.50 10.29
CA MET A 1 2.98 -3.31 9.56
C MET A 1 4.31 -2.95 10.17
N ILE A 2 5.32 -2.69 9.36
CA ILE A 2 6.68 -2.37 9.84
C ILE A 2 6.71 -0.92 10.37
N HIS A 3 6.07 0.02 9.67
CA HIS A 3 6.12 1.45 9.98
C HIS A 3 4.73 2.08 10.19
N PRO A 4 3.97 1.66 11.22
CA PRO A 4 2.62 2.18 11.48
C PRO A 4 2.58 3.67 11.86
N ASP A 5 3.72 4.26 12.21
CA ASP A 5 3.90 5.66 12.58
C ASP A 5 4.06 6.60 11.37
N ARG A 6 4.24 6.07 10.15
CA ARG A 6 4.27 6.86 8.93
C ARG A 6 2.89 7.42 8.60
N ILE A 7 2.90 8.59 7.96
CA ILE A 7 1.72 9.12 7.27
C ILE A 7 1.79 8.62 5.84
N PHE A 8 0.80 7.83 5.44
CA PHE A 8 0.76 7.26 4.11
C PHE A 8 -0.02 8.17 3.17
N SER A 9 0.50 8.39 1.97
CA SER A 9 -0.28 8.95 0.86
C SER A 9 -0.80 7.82 0.00
N PHE A 10 -2.01 7.92 -0.53
CA PHE A 10 -2.48 6.92 -1.47
C PHE A 10 -3.23 7.52 -2.66
N LYS A 11 -3.23 6.76 -3.75
CA LYS A 11 -4.06 7.03 -4.93
C LYS A 11 -5.08 5.93 -5.12
N GLU A 12 -6.33 6.32 -5.36
CA GLU A 12 -7.37 5.38 -5.77
C GLU A 12 -7.16 4.92 -7.21
N LEU A 13 -7.28 3.61 -7.43
CA LEU A 13 -7.19 2.96 -8.73
C LEU A 13 -8.47 2.17 -8.98
N ASP A 14 -9.02 2.29 -10.18
CA ASP A 14 -10.27 1.61 -10.56
C ASP A 14 -10.03 0.24 -11.19
N ARG A 15 -8.79 -0.04 -11.60
CA ARG A 15 -8.44 -1.22 -12.39
C ARG A 15 -7.31 -2.01 -11.75
N GLU A 16 -7.44 -3.33 -11.80
CA GLU A 16 -6.42 -4.25 -11.30
C GLU A 16 -5.09 -4.09 -12.06
N GLU A 17 -5.17 -3.90 -13.37
CA GLU A 17 -3.96 -3.75 -14.20
C GLU A 17 -3.15 -2.51 -13.79
N ASP A 18 -3.84 -1.41 -13.48
CA ASP A 18 -3.19 -0.16 -13.05
C ASP A 18 -2.49 -0.36 -11.69
N LEU A 19 -3.09 -1.13 -10.78
CA LEU A 19 -2.47 -1.47 -9.50
C LEU A 19 -1.22 -2.32 -9.70
N ILE A 20 -1.30 -3.37 -10.53
CA ILE A 20 -0.16 -4.25 -10.81
C ILE A 20 0.97 -3.46 -11.48
N GLU A 21 0.64 -2.62 -12.46
CA GLU A 21 1.62 -1.77 -13.15
C GLU A 21 2.25 -0.75 -12.20
N ALA A 22 1.47 -0.14 -11.31
CA ALA A 22 1.99 0.79 -10.32
C ALA A 22 2.93 0.10 -9.33
N MET A 23 2.58 -1.10 -8.85
CA MET A 23 3.41 -1.84 -7.88
C MET A 23 4.72 -2.39 -8.48
N THR A 24 4.76 -2.68 -9.78
CA THR A 24 5.89 -3.39 -10.43
C THR A 24 6.84 -2.49 -11.20
N ASN A 25 6.30 -1.52 -11.95
CA ASN A 25 7.07 -0.81 -12.98
C ASN A 25 7.45 0.62 -12.58
N HIS A 26 6.94 1.10 -11.46
CA HIS A 26 7.12 2.48 -11.02
C HIS A 26 7.81 2.53 -9.67
N LYS A 27 8.75 3.46 -9.53
CA LYS A 27 9.40 3.79 -8.25
C LYS A 27 8.55 4.84 -7.54
N TRP A 28 8.06 4.51 -6.36
CA TRP A 28 7.25 5.39 -5.52
C TRP A 28 7.96 5.68 -4.21
N PRO A 29 7.67 6.81 -3.57
CA PRO A 29 8.15 7.05 -2.22
C PRO A 29 7.69 5.95 -1.25
N THR A 30 8.52 5.65 -0.25
CA THR A 30 8.26 4.59 0.74
C THR A 30 7.04 4.80 1.63
N CYS A 31 6.38 5.96 1.57
CA CYS A 31 5.11 6.28 2.25
C CYS A 31 3.90 6.19 1.31
N TYR A 32 4.10 5.86 0.04
CA TYR A 32 3.07 5.94 -0.99
C TYR A 32 2.36 4.59 -1.15
N GLY A 33 1.09 4.63 -1.49
CA GLY A 33 0.27 3.44 -1.68
C GLY A 33 -0.90 3.64 -2.62
N PHE A 34 -1.74 2.61 -2.68
CA PHE A 34 -2.86 2.54 -3.60
C PHE A 34 -4.10 2.07 -2.87
N TYR A 35 -5.24 2.68 -3.16
CA TYR A 35 -6.54 2.15 -2.77
C TYR A 35 -7.16 1.45 -3.97
N TYR A 36 -7.47 0.16 -3.83
CA TYR A 36 -8.08 -0.63 -4.90
C TYR A 36 -9.16 -1.53 -4.32
N GLY A 37 -10.36 -1.44 -4.89
CA GLY A 37 -11.54 -2.14 -4.41
C GLY A 37 -11.97 -1.65 -3.02
N ASN A 38 -11.47 -2.32 -1.97
CA ASN A 38 -11.72 -1.97 -0.58
C ASN A 38 -10.48 -2.13 0.31
N LEU A 39 -9.29 -2.22 -0.31
CA LEU A 39 -8.03 -2.48 0.36
C LEU A 39 -7.04 -1.35 0.08
N LEU A 40 -6.23 -1.03 1.08
CA LEU A 40 -5.07 -0.15 0.94
C LEU A 40 -3.82 -1.01 0.78
N TYR A 41 -3.05 -0.73 -0.27
CA TYR A 41 -1.76 -1.31 -0.59
C TYR A 41 -0.70 -0.26 -0.29
N LEU A 42 -0.13 -0.28 0.91
CA LEU A 42 0.73 0.79 1.42
C LEU A 42 2.19 0.38 1.31
N GLY A 43 2.99 1.20 0.62
CA GLY A 43 4.44 1.05 0.66
C GLY A 43 4.89 1.12 2.11
N ASP A 44 5.35 0.00 2.65
CA ASP A 44 5.72 -0.18 4.06
C ASP A 44 7.08 -0.90 4.16
N GLY A 45 7.89 -0.71 3.11
CA GLY A 45 9.27 -1.17 3.01
C GLY A 45 10.27 -0.10 3.47
N GLU A 46 11.54 -0.49 3.42
CA GLU A 46 12.69 0.36 3.79
C GLU A 46 13.35 1.04 2.57
N SER A 47 12.99 0.63 1.35
CA SER A 47 13.65 1.07 0.13
C SER A 47 12.65 1.23 -1.01
N GLU A 48 12.81 2.32 -1.76
CA GLU A 48 12.07 2.58 -3.00
C GLU A 48 12.55 1.66 -4.14
N ASP A 49 13.79 1.19 -4.09
CA ASP A 49 14.37 0.25 -5.07
C ASP A 49 13.98 -1.20 -4.80
N GLN A 50 13.44 -1.49 -3.62
CA GLN A 50 12.93 -2.81 -3.24
C GLN A 50 11.57 -2.63 -2.57
N PRO A 51 10.53 -2.24 -3.34
CA PRO A 51 9.24 -1.90 -2.77
C PRO A 51 8.62 -3.11 -2.08
N GLU A 52 8.02 -2.86 -0.93
CA GLU A 52 7.22 -3.82 -0.18
C GLU A 52 5.91 -3.15 0.23
N TYR A 53 4.80 -3.78 -0.09
CA TYR A 53 3.47 -3.26 0.20
C TYR A 53 2.81 -4.07 1.30
N ALA A 54 2.38 -3.41 2.37
CA ALA A 54 1.44 -3.96 3.34
C ALA A 54 0.01 -3.74 2.83
N VAL A 55 -0.78 -4.80 2.79
CA VAL A 55 -2.19 -4.75 2.40
C VAL A 55 -3.02 -4.66 3.66
N MET A 56 -3.91 -3.69 3.74
CA MET A 56 -4.82 -3.52 4.87
C MET A 56 -6.26 -3.31 4.45
N THR A 57 -7.16 -3.77 5.31
CA THR A 57 -8.59 -3.44 5.28
C THR A 57 -8.83 -2.08 5.92
N VAL A 58 -9.97 -1.46 5.60
CA VAL A 58 -10.47 -0.26 6.27
C VAL A 58 -11.71 -0.65 7.06
N ASP A 59 -11.55 -0.87 8.37
CA ASP A 59 -12.66 -1.28 9.24
C ASP A 59 -13.44 -0.04 9.73
N ARG A 60 -12.74 1.05 10.08
CA ARG A 60 -13.34 2.37 10.39
C ARG A 60 -12.32 3.49 10.22
N THR A 61 -12.82 4.71 10.01
CA THR A 61 -12.00 5.93 10.00
C THR A 61 -12.18 6.73 11.30
N GLU A 62 -11.14 7.45 11.70
CA GLU A 62 -11.13 8.32 12.88
C GLU A 62 -10.52 9.69 12.54
N GLY A 63 -11.24 10.76 12.84
CA GLY A 63 -10.81 12.11 12.46
C GLY A 63 -10.71 12.29 10.94
N HIS A 64 -9.80 13.16 10.50
CA HIS A 64 -9.63 13.47 9.07
C HIS A 64 -8.79 12.43 8.32
N HIS A 65 -7.84 11.78 9.01
CA HIS A 65 -6.82 10.94 8.36
C HIS A 65 -6.56 9.61 9.08
N GLY A 66 -7.17 9.35 10.24
CA GLY A 66 -6.95 8.12 10.98
C GLY A 66 -7.72 6.96 10.35
N VAL A 67 -7.06 5.81 10.21
CA VAL A 67 -7.65 4.58 9.66
C VAL A 67 -7.36 3.43 10.62
N HIS A 68 -8.42 2.80 11.13
CA HIS A 68 -8.34 1.55 11.85
C HIS A 68 -8.67 0.41 10.88
N GLY A 69 -7.85 -0.63 10.90
CA GLY A 69 -8.06 -1.79 10.05
C GLY A 69 -7.26 -2.99 10.53
N ARG A 70 -7.07 -3.94 9.62
CA ARG A 70 -6.21 -5.10 9.80
C ARG A 70 -5.24 -5.22 8.65
N GLU A 71 -3.96 -5.47 8.94
CA GLU A 71 -3.01 -5.94 7.95
C GLU A 71 -3.35 -7.38 7.57
N VAL A 72 -3.61 -7.58 6.29
CA VAL A 72 -4.15 -8.84 5.74
C VAL A 72 -3.20 -9.59 4.83
N GLY A 73 -2.13 -8.93 4.38
CA GLY A 73 -1.10 -9.55 3.56
C GLY A 73 0.05 -8.58 3.29
N ARG A 74 1.15 -9.10 2.75
CA ARG A 74 2.28 -8.29 2.29
C ARG A 74 2.82 -8.84 0.97
N ILE A 75 3.36 -7.97 0.13
CA ILE A 75 3.95 -8.37 -1.16
C ILE A 75 5.21 -7.55 -1.48
N LYS A 76 6.21 -8.22 -2.07
CA LYS A 76 7.43 -7.62 -2.64
C LYS A 76 7.41 -7.81 -4.16
N PRO A 77 6.72 -6.93 -4.91
CA PRO A 77 6.39 -7.18 -6.31
C PRO A 77 7.59 -7.14 -7.26
N LEU A 78 8.71 -6.53 -6.86
CA LEU A 78 9.89 -6.42 -7.72
C LEU A 78 10.44 -7.80 -8.08
N GLY A 79 10.50 -8.11 -9.37
CA GLY A 79 10.99 -9.38 -9.89
C GLY A 79 9.99 -10.54 -9.81
N MET A 80 8.79 -10.32 -9.29
CA MET A 80 7.71 -11.30 -9.33
C MET A 80 7.06 -11.33 -10.74
N PRO A 81 6.67 -12.52 -11.26
CA PRO A 81 5.83 -12.62 -12.44
C PRO A 81 4.49 -11.89 -12.25
N ALA A 82 4.01 -11.21 -13.29
CA ALA A 82 2.75 -10.46 -13.23
C ALA A 82 1.55 -11.35 -12.84
N GLU A 83 1.53 -12.62 -13.25
CA GLU A 83 0.50 -13.59 -12.88
C GLU A 83 0.48 -13.88 -11.38
N ASP A 84 1.64 -13.92 -10.72
CA ASP A 84 1.72 -14.18 -9.28
C ASP A 84 1.20 -12.98 -8.48
N ILE A 85 1.49 -11.77 -8.95
CA ILE A 85 0.96 -10.53 -8.36
C ILE A 85 -0.56 -10.46 -8.58
N ARG A 86 -1.02 -10.82 -9.78
CA ARG A 86 -2.46 -10.90 -10.08
C ARG A 86 -3.16 -11.89 -9.16
N GLN A 87 -2.61 -13.08 -8.99
CA GLN A 87 -3.16 -14.09 -8.09
C GLN A 87 -3.21 -13.58 -6.65
N PHE A 88 -2.16 -12.90 -6.18
CA PHE A 88 -2.13 -12.28 -4.86
C PHE A 88 -3.26 -11.24 -4.71
N VAL A 89 -3.42 -10.33 -5.66
CA VAL A 89 -4.49 -9.32 -5.63
C VAL A 89 -5.87 -9.98 -5.63
N ALA A 90 -6.08 -11.01 -6.46
CA ALA A 90 -7.33 -11.77 -6.48
C ALA A 90 -7.61 -12.51 -5.16
N ASP A 91 -6.59 -13.04 -4.49
CA ASP A 91 -6.71 -13.65 -3.15
C ASP A 91 -7.13 -12.62 -2.11
N MET A 92 -6.50 -11.45 -2.10
CA MET A 92 -6.83 -10.36 -1.18
C MET A 92 -8.26 -9.85 -1.41
N MET A 93 -8.66 -9.62 -2.65
CA MET A 93 -10.02 -9.18 -2.99
C MET A 93 -11.10 -10.21 -2.64
N ALA A 94 -10.75 -11.50 -2.66
CA ALA A 94 -11.65 -12.58 -2.26
C ALA A 94 -11.64 -12.85 -0.74
N GLY A 95 -10.92 -12.07 0.06
CA GLY A 95 -10.84 -12.23 1.50
C GLY A 95 -9.96 -13.40 1.97
N ARG A 96 -9.12 -13.96 1.10
CA ARG A 96 -8.17 -15.05 1.44
C ARG A 96 -6.91 -14.45 2.08
N TYR A 97 -7.09 -13.88 3.27
CA TYR A 97 -6.04 -13.17 3.98
C TYR A 97 -4.99 -14.09 4.59
N GLN A 98 -3.75 -13.60 4.65
CA GLN A 98 -2.60 -14.30 5.23
C GLN A 98 -2.43 -13.97 6.73
N SER A 99 -2.97 -12.83 7.16
CA SER A 99 -2.96 -12.35 8.53
C SER A 99 -4.23 -11.55 8.81
N GLU A 100 -4.49 -11.22 10.07
CA GLU A 100 -5.56 -10.31 10.46
C GLU A 100 -5.11 -9.43 11.65
N ALA A 101 -3.85 -8.98 11.62
CA ALA A 101 -3.28 -8.21 12.71
C ALA A 101 -3.89 -6.80 12.72
N PRO A 102 -4.50 -6.35 13.84
CA PRO A 102 -5.08 -5.01 13.91
C PRO A 102 -3.98 -3.95 13.76
N VAL A 103 -4.28 -2.91 12.99
CA VAL A 103 -3.38 -1.80 12.72
C VAL A 103 -4.15 -0.49 12.73
N TYR A 104 -3.49 0.56 13.21
CA TYR A 104 -3.97 1.93 13.12
C TYR A 104 -2.90 2.76 12.42
N ILE A 105 -3.30 3.53 11.41
CA ILE A 105 -2.42 4.39 10.62
C ILE A 105 -3.03 5.75 10.39
N HIS A 106 -2.21 6.67 9.88
CA HIS A 106 -2.66 7.89 9.24
C HIS A 106 -2.50 7.77 7.71
N ALA A 107 -3.58 8.00 6.97
CA ALA A 107 -3.59 7.94 5.51
C ALA A 107 -4.26 9.18 4.91
N GLU A 108 -3.60 9.78 3.91
CA GLU A 108 -4.06 10.97 3.19
C GLU A 108 -4.29 10.65 1.70
N PRO A 109 -5.42 11.08 1.12
CA PRO A 109 -5.76 10.79 -0.28
C PRO A 109 -4.99 11.66 -1.30
N ILE A 110 -4.07 12.53 -0.85
CA ILE A 110 -3.32 13.43 -1.71
C ILE A 110 -1.84 13.31 -1.35
N TRP A 111 -0.99 13.13 -2.35
CA TRP A 111 0.45 13.17 -2.17
C TRP A 111 0.90 14.57 -1.74
N HIS A 112 1.34 14.71 -0.49
CA HIS A 112 1.60 16.03 0.10
C HIS A 112 3.03 16.55 -0.13
N HIS A 113 3.97 15.75 -0.67
CA HIS A 113 5.39 16.08 -0.90
C HIS A 113 6.20 16.64 0.30
N SER A 114 5.58 16.74 1.47
CA SER A 114 6.10 17.53 2.60
C SER A 114 6.87 16.69 3.63
N CYS A 115 6.74 15.36 3.61
CA CYS A 115 7.45 14.46 4.51
C CYS A 115 8.79 14.01 3.92
N SER A 116 9.79 13.77 4.77
CA SER A 116 11.09 13.22 4.38
C SER A 116 10.99 11.91 3.60
N PHE A 117 9.99 11.06 3.91
CA PHE A 117 9.76 9.78 3.21
C PHE A 117 9.02 9.91 1.88
N CYS A 118 8.49 11.10 1.60
CA CYS A 118 7.67 11.39 0.42
C CYS A 118 8.37 12.36 -0.55
N ARG A 119 9.60 12.78 -0.23
CA ARG A 119 10.51 13.47 -1.15
C ARG A 119 11.24 12.40 -1.94
N LEU A 120 10.86 12.18 -3.19
CA LEU A 120 11.78 11.54 -4.13
C LEU A 120 12.98 12.49 -4.22
N GLU A 121 14.09 12.13 -3.59
CA GLU A 121 15.34 12.83 -3.88
C GLU A 121 15.72 12.47 -5.32
N GLU A 122 15.64 13.47 -6.21
CA GLU A 122 16.17 13.34 -7.57
C GLU A 122 17.70 13.19 -7.45
N GLU A 123 18.24 12.02 -7.74
CA GLU A 123 19.69 11.83 -7.99
C GLU A 123 20.08 12.41 -9.37
#